data_AF-A0A4Q5AKT3-F1
#
_entry.id   AF-A0A4Q5AKT3-F1
#
_cell.length_a   1.000
_cell.length_b   1.000
_cell.length_c   1.000
_cell.angle_alpha   90.00
_cell.angle_beta   90.00
_cell.angle_gamma   90.00
#
_symmetry.space_group_name_H-M   'P 1'
#
loop_
_entity.id
_entity.type
_entity.pdbx_description
1 polymer ?
#
loop_
_entity_poly.entity_id
_entity_poly.type
_entity_poly.pdbx_seq_one_letter_code
_entity_poly.pdbx_strand_id
1 'polypeptide(L)' 'MNLLELRQAKGLTQQQVADAAGLSRQRLSEYERGVRPVSNMTLGQAARLADALKLRNLRKLLDD' A
#
# COMPACT_ATOMS: atom_id res chain seq x y z
N MET A 1 2.53 11.10 -5.09
CA MET A 1 1.22 10.40 -5.21
C MET A 1 1.22 9.38 -4.10
N ASN A 2 0.46 9.62 -3.04
CA ASN A 2 0.56 8.79 -1.85
C ASN A 2 -0.19 7.46 -2.04
N LEU A 3 -0.01 6.54 -1.08
CA LEU A 3 -0.61 5.20 -1.11
C LEU A 3 -2.14 5.23 -1.26
N LEU A 4 -2.79 6.21 -0.64
CA LEU A 4 -4.24 6.42 -0.71
C LEU A 4 -4.68 6.76 -2.14
N GLU A 5 -4.01 7.70 -2.78
CA GLU A 5 -4.28 8.10 -4.16
C GLU A 5 -4.07 6.94 -5.14
N LEU A 6 -2.99 6.17 -4.97
CA LEU A 6 -2.72 4.98 -5.79
C LEU A 6 -3.83 3.93 -5.68
N ARG A 7 -4.36 3.72 -4.47
CA ARG A 7 -5.48 2.81 -4.24
C ARG A 7 -6.76 3.33 -4.85
N GLN A 8 -7.09 4.60 -4.62
CA GLN A 8 -8.32 5.23 -5.10
C GLN A 8 -8.36 5.32 -6.64
N ALA A 9 -7.23 5.62 -7.28
CA ALA A 9 -7.09 5.63 -8.73
C ALA A 9 -7.38 4.26 -9.38
N LYS A 10 -7.34 3.18 -8.60
CA LYS A 10 -7.64 1.80 -9.03
C LYS A 10 -9.02 1.33 -8.60
N GLY A 11 -9.83 2.18 -7.96
CA GLY A 11 -11.16 1.84 -7.47
C GLY A 11 -11.16 0.77 -6.38
N LEU A 12 -10.03 0.57 -5.67
CA LEU A 12 -9.89 -0.47 -4.66
C LEU A 12 -10.27 0.06 -3.27
N THR A 13 -10.91 -0.76 -2.45
CA THR A 13 -11.14 -0.48 -1.03
C THR A 13 -9.90 -0.80 -0.19
N GLN A 14 -9.83 -0.24 1.02
CA GLN A 14 -8.75 -0.59 1.96
C GLN A 14 -8.74 -2.09 2.28
N GLN A 15 -9.91 -2.71 2.43
CA GLN A 15 -10.01 -4.13 2.75
C GLN A 15 -9.43 -5.00 1.63
N GLN A 16 -9.79 -4.73 0.37
CA GLN A 16 -9.28 -5.48 -0.78
C GLN A 16 -7.75 -5.43 -0.90
N VAL A 17 -7.15 -4.26 -0.71
CA VAL A 17 -5.68 -4.13 -0.75
C VAL A 17 -5.04 -4.80 0.45
N ALA A 18 -5.62 -4.66 1.64
CA ALA A 18 -5.10 -5.28 2.85
C ALA A 18 -5.10 -6.82 2.73
N ASP A 19 -6.21 -7.41 2.28
CA ASP A 19 -6.34 -8.86 2.08
C ASP A 19 -5.32 -9.37 1.07
N ALA A 20 -5.18 -8.71 -0.08
CA ALA A 20 -4.22 -9.08 -1.11
C ALA A 20 -2.75 -8.90 -0.65
N ALA A 21 -2.47 -7.91 0.20
CA ALA A 21 -1.14 -7.65 0.74
C ALA A 21 -0.80 -8.50 1.98
N GLY A 22 -1.76 -9.25 2.55
CA GLY A 22 -1.60 -9.95 3.81
C GLY A 22 -1.43 -9.00 5.01
N LEU A 23 -2.11 -7.85 4.97
CA LEU A 23 -2.13 -6.83 6.00
C LEU A 23 -3.52 -6.78 6.66
N SER A 24 -3.61 -6.20 7.86
CA SER A 24 -4.91 -5.78 8.37
C SER A 24 -5.34 -4.47 7.71
N ARG A 25 -6.65 -4.24 7.59
CA ARG A 25 -7.20 -2.95 7.13
C ARG A 25 -6.64 -1.77 7.92
N GLN A 26 -6.47 -1.94 9.24
CA GLN A 26 -5.89 -0.91 10.11
C GLN A 26 -4.44 -0.59 9.70
N ARG A 27 -3.59 -1.60 9.47
CA ARG A 27 -2.20 -1.39 9.04
C ARG A 27 -2.14 -0.64 7.71
N LEU A 28 -3.00 -0.98 6.75
CA LEU A 28 -3.08 -0.23 5.49
C LEU A 28 -3.47 1.23 5.74
N SER A 29 -4.45 1.48 6.60
CA SER A 29 -4.87 2.85 6.99
C SER A 29 -3.77 3.63 7.71
N GLU A 30 -2.92 2.98 8.51
CA GLU A 30 -1.74 3.61 9.13
C GLU A 30 -0.70 4.04 8.09
N TYR A 31 -0.47 3.22 7.05
CA TYR A 31 0.39 3.58 5.93
C TYR A 31 -0.20 4.73 5.11
N GLU A 32 -1.49 4.67 4.76
CA GLU A 32 -2.17 5.71 3.97
C GLU A 32 -2.19 7.07 4.67
N ARG A 33 -2.26 7.09 6.00
CA ARG A 33 -2.26 8.33 6.81
C ARG A 33 -0.87 8.80 7.22
N GLY A 34 0.19 8.08 6.84
CA GLY A 34 1.56 8.40 7.25
C GLY A 34 1.87 8.17 8.74
N VAL A 35 0.95 7.56 9.51
CA VAL A 35 1.18 7.17 10.92
C VAL A 35 2.32 6.16 11.00
N ARG A 36 2.38 5.26 10.01
CA ARG A 36 3.48 4.32 9.83
C ARG A 36 4.16 4.61 8.49
N PRO A 37 5.48 4.86 8.46
CA PRO A 37 6.20 5.03 7.21
C PRO A 37 6.16 3.76 6.37
N VAL A 38 5.84 3.89 5.08
CA VAL A 38 5.86 2.78 4.11
C VAL A 38 7.27 2.20 3.96
N SER A 39 8.31 3.03 4.14
CA SER A 39 9.71 2.62 4.17
C SER A 39 10.07 1.65 5.31
N ASN A 40 9.24 1.54 6.35
CA ASN A 40 9.47 0.63 7.48
C ASN A 40 8.80 -0.74 7.31
N MET A 41 8.33 -1.08 6.11
CA MET A 41 7.78 -2.41 5.81
C MET A 41 8.86 -3.39 5.36
N THR A 42 8.64 -4.67 5.59
CA THR A 42 9.53 -5.71 5.04
C THR A 42 9.42 -5.74 3.52
N LEU A 43 10.50 -6.12 2.82
CA LEU A 43 10.51 -6.23 1.36
C LEU A 43 9.39 -7.13 0.83
N GLY A 44 9.09 -8.23 1.53
CA GLY A 44 8.00 -9.14 1.16
C GLY A 44 6.62 -8.50 1.25
N GLN A 45 6.37 -7.66 2.26
CA GLN A 45 5.12 -6.89 2.35
C GLN A 45 5.04 -5.83 1.25
N ALA A 46 6.17 -5.18 0.95
CA ALA A 46 6.25 -4.19 -0.12
C ALA A 46 5.92 -4.80 -1.49
N ALA A 47 6.46 -6.00 -1.78
CA ALA A 47 6.17 -6.73 -3.01
C ALA A 47 4.68 -7.07 -3.12
N ARG A 48 4.07 -7.67 -2.08
CA ARG A 48 2.64 -8.02 -2.11
C ARG A 48 1.74 -6.78 -2.22
N LEU A 49 2.11 -5.69 -1.56
CA LEU A 49 1.38 -4.43 -1.66
C LEU A 49 1.47 -3.84 -3.08
N ALA A 50 2.65 -3.90 -3.71
CA ALA A 50 2.83 -3.50 -5.09
C ALA A 50 2.02 -4.37 -6.06
N ASP A 51 1.96 -5.68 -5.84
CA ASP A 51 1.16 -6.61 -6.64
C ASP A 51 -0.34 -6.32 -6.48
N ALA A 52 -0.81 -6.12 -5.25
CA ALA A 52 -2.20 -5.75 -4.95
C ALA A 52 -2.60 -4.44 -5.63
N LEU A 53 -1.67 -3.48 -5.67
CA LEU A 53 -1.83 -2.20 -6.35
C LEU A 53 -1.45 -2.28 -7.84
N LYS A 54 -1.10 -3.43 -8.40
CA LYS A 54 -0.68 -3.56 -9.82
C LYS A 54 0.37 -2.50 -10.20
N LEU A 55 1.36 -2.28 -9.32
CA LEU A 55 2.46 -1.34 -9.54
C LEU A 55 3.60 -2.05 -10.28
N ARG A 56 4.06 -1.46 -11.39
CA ARG A 56 5.24 -1.94 -12.12
C ARG A 56 6.56 -1.50 -11.49
N ASN A 57 6.53 -0.45 -10.65
CA ASN A 57 7.70 0.10 -9.98
C ASN A 57 7.41 0.25 -8.49
N LEU A 58 8.10 -0.53 -7.67
CA LEU A 58 7.97 -0.55 -6.22
C LEU A 58 8.33 0.80 -5.58
N ARG A 59 9.22 1.58 -6.19
CA ARG A 59 9.66 2.89 -5.67
C ARG A 59 8.51 3.89 -5.57
N LYS A 60 7.42 3.68 -6.33
CA LYS A 60 6.20 4.50 -6.21
C LYS A 60 5.54 4.44 -4.83
N LEU A 61 5.87 3.43 -4.02
CA LEU A 61 5.42 3.36 -2.62
C LEU A 61 6.14 4.34 -1.70
N LEU A 62 7.26 4.91 -2.15
CA LEU A 62 8.09 5.86 -1.41
C LEU A 62 7.93 7.30 -1.91
N ASP A 63 7.11 7.51 -2.94
CA ASP A 63 6.82 8.85 -3.45
C ASP A 63 5.83 9.53 -2.48
N ASP A 64 6.17 10.74 -2.02
CA ASP A 64 5.29 11.58 -1.18
C ASP A 64 4.01 12.01 -1.92
#